data_AF-A0A392Q6R2-F1
#
_entry.id   AF-A0A392Q6R2-F1
#
_cell.length_a   1.000
_cell.length_b   1.000
_cell.length_c   1.000
_cell.angle_alpha   90.00
_cell.angle_beta   90.00
_cell.angle_gamma   90.00
#
_symmetry.space_group_name_H-M   'P 1'
#
loop_
_entity.id
_entity.type
_entity.pdbx_description
1 polymer ?
#
loop_
_entity_poly.entity_id
_entity_poly.type
_entity_poly.pdbx_seq_one_letter_code
_entity_poly.pdbx_strand_id
1 'polypeptide(L)'
;MKVGSGKGTKVCLTVTSVLIAIVLLIVILALTVFKAKHPVTTVDSLKLQDFDLNLDIAKLRVDLNITLDVDVSVKNPNKVGFKYSNTTAHLNYRGQLIGEVPIIAGEISSGETKGFNLTLTVMADRLLSNSQLYSDITSGSLPLNTFLIISGK
;
A
#
# COMPACT_ATOMS: atom_id res chain seq x y z
N MET A 1 -69.22 -2.71 -29.68
CA MET A 1 -67.96 -1.95 -29.77
C MET A 1 -66.80 -2.92 -29.62
N LYS A 2 -65.99 -3.10 -30.66
CA LYS A 2 -64.96 -4.15 -30.74
C LYS A 2 -63.67 -3.56 -30.18
N VAL A 3 -63.35 -3.86 -28.91
CA VAL A 3 -62.06 -3.49 -28.29
C VAL A 3 -60.99 -4.45 -28.83
N GLY A 4 -60.53 -4.16 -30.04
CA GLY A 4 -59.38 -4.83 -30.63
C GLY A 4 -58.11 -4.06 -30.31
N SER A 5 -57.38 -4.44 -29.26
CA SER A 5 -55.96 -4.07 -29.11
C SER A 5 -55.26 -4.96 -28.07
N GLY A 6 -55.01 -6.21 -28.44
CA GLY A 6 -54.39 -7.22 -27.55
C GLY A 6 -52.98 -7.67 -27.95
N LYS A 7 -52.43 -7.15 -29.07
CA LYS A 7 -51.14 -7.59 -29.63
C LYS A 7 -50.03 -6.54 -29.48
N GLY A 8 -50.34 -5.24 -29.60
CA GLY A 8 -49.37 -4.16 -29.41
C GLY A 8 -48.85 -4.04 -27.97
N THR A 9 -49.73 -4.20 -26.98
CA THR A 9 -49.37 -4.09 -25.55
C THR A 9 -48.44 -5.22 -25.10
N LYS A 10 -48.64 -6.45 -25.60
CA LYS A 10 -47.77 -7.60 -25.27
C LYS A 10 -46.38 -7.43 -25.86
N VAL A 11 -46.27 -6.95 -27.10
CA VAL A 11 -44.98 -6.69 -27.77
C VAL A 11 -44.22 -5.57 -27.05
N CYS A 12 -44.91 -4.50 -26.66
CA CYS A 12 -44.32 -3.40 -25.89
C CYS A 12 -43.74 -3.89 -24.55
N LEU A 13 -44.52 -4.65 -23.78
CA LEU A 13 -44.07 -5.22 -22.50
C LEU A 13 -42.87 -6.16 -22.66
N THR A 14 -42.84 -6.98 -23.71
CA THR A 14 -41.68 -7.85 -23.98
C THR A 14 -40.43 -7.06 -24.33
N VAL A 15 -40.55 -5.99 -25.14
CA VAL A 15 -39.40 -5.14 -25.50
C VAL A 15 -38.86 -4.40 -24.28
N THR A 16 -39.73 -3.85 -23.43
CA THR A 16 -39.33 -3.19 -22.19
C THR A 16 -38.64 -4.16 -21.23
N SER A 17 -39.15 -5.39 -21.08
CA SER A 17 -38.53 -6.42 -20.23
C SER A 17 -37.13 -6.80 -20.70
N VAL A 18 -36.94 -7.00 -22.01
CA VAL A 18 -35.62 -7.28 -22.60
C VAL A 18 -34.66 -6.12 -22.38
N LEU A 19 -35.13 -4.88 -22.57
CA LEU A 19 -34.31 -3.69 -22.33
C LEU A 19 -33.85 -3.61 -20.86
N ILE A 20 -34.75 -3.85 -19.92
CA ILE A 20 -34.43 -3.89 -18.47
C ILE A 20 -33.41 -4.98 -18.18
N ALA A 21 -33.57 -6.17 -18.76
CA ALA A 21 -32.62 -7.28 -18.57
C ALA A 21 -31.21 -6.93 -19.10
N ILE A 22 -31.12 -6.26 -20.25
CA ILE A 22 -29.84 -5.80 -20.82
C ILE A 22 -29.19 -4.76 -19.91
N VAL A 23 -29.95 -3.78 -19.43
CA VAL A 23 -29.45 -2.75 -18.51
C VAL A 23 -28.95 -3.39 -17.22
N LEU A 24 -29.72 -4.31 -16.63
CA LEU A 24 -29.30 -5.06 -15.44
C LEU A 24 -28.01 -5.85 -15.67
N LEU A 25 -27.87 -6.53 -16.81
CA LEU A 25 -26.64 -7.24 -17.15
C LEU A 25 -25.44 -6.30 -17.24
N ILE A 26 -25.60 -5.14 -17.89
CA ILE A 26 -24.53 -4.13 -18.00
C ILE A 26 -24.13 -3.62 -16.61
N VAL A 27 -25.09 -3.34 -15.73
CA VAL A 27 -24.83 -2.87 -14.36
C VAL A 27 -24.09 -3.95 -13.56
N ILE A 28 -24.50 -5.21 -13.64
CA ILE A 28 -23.82 -6.33 -12.95
C ILE A 28 -22.38 -6.48 -13.47
N LEU A 29 -22.18 -6.41 -14.79
CA LEU A 29 -20.84 -6.47 -15.39
C LEU A 29 -19.97 -5.28 -14.96
N ALA A 30 -20.51 -4.08 -14.93
CA ALA A 30 -19.80 -2.90 -14.45
C ALA A 30 -19.36 -3.09 -12.98
N LEU A 31 -20.28 -3.50 -12.09
CA LEU A 31 -19.97 -3.71 -10.68
C LEU A 31 -18.95 -4.84 -10.45
N THR A 32 -18.98 -5.89 -11.26
CA THR A 32 -18.02 -7.01 -11.14
C THR A 32 -16.63 -6.64 -11.65
N VAL A 33 -16.53 -5.87 -12.74
CA VAL A 33 -15.23 -5.44 -13.30
C VAL A 33 -14.58 -4.34 -12.47
N PHE A 34 -15.36 -3.39 -11.94
CA PHE A 34 -14.86 -2.27 -11.12
C PHE A 34 -14.76 -2.59 -9.63
N LYS A 35 -14.84 -3.87 -9.24
CA LYS A 35 -14.64 -4.29 -7.86
C LYS A 35 -13.23 -3.89 -7.39
N ALA A 36 -13.17 -3.04 -6.37
CA ALA A 36 -11.91 -2.61 -5.77
C ALA A 36 -11.13 -3.79 -5.17
N LYS A 37 -9.83 -3.81 -5.45
CA LYS A 37 -8.82 -4.75 -4.98
C LYS A 37 -7.73 -3.98 -4.26
N HIS A 38 -7.11 -4.62 -3.27
CA HIS A 38 -6.01 -4.00 -2.54
C HIS A 38 -4.74 -3.96 -3.40
N PRO A 39 -3.97 -2.85 -3.37
CA PRO A 39 -2.66 -2.81 -4.00
C PRO A 39 -1.72 -3.82 -3.35
N VAL A 40 -0.80 -4.36 -4.15
CA VAL A 40 0.20 -5.33 -3.68
C VAL A 40 1.53 -4.60 -3.55
N THR A 41 2.09 -4.59 -2.34
CA THR A 41 3.39 -3.99 -2.04
C THR A 41 4.46 -5.08 -1.98
N THR A 42 5.51 -4.94 -2.77
CA THR A 42 6.66 -5.84 -2.80
C THR A 42 7.90 -5.06 -2.39
N VAL A 43 8.70 -5.62 -1.48
CA VAL A 43 10.03 -5.11 -1.19
C VAL A 43 11.00 -5.75 -2.18
N ASP A 44 11.53 -4.96 -3.10
CA ASP A 44 12.40 -5.46 -4.16
C ASP A 44 13.83 -5.59 -3.66
N SER A 45 14.31 -4.60 -2.91
CA SER A 45 15.68 -4.55 -2.43
C SER A 45 15.79 -3.79 -1.11
N LEU A 46 16.68 -4.28 -0.24
CA LEU A 46 17.05 -3.64 1.01
C LEU A 46 18.57 -3.58 1.05
N LYS A 47 19.10 -2.36 1.06
CA LYS A 47 20.55 -2.13 1.12
C LYS A 47 20.86 -1.27 2.32
N LEU A 48 21.88 -1.67 3.07
CA LEU A 48 22.46 -0.81 4.09
C LEU A 48 23.43 0.13 3.38
N GLN A 49 23.10 1.42 3.36
CA GLN A 49 23.89 2.45 2.69
C GLN A 49 25.04 2.91 3.58
N ASP A 50 24.72 3.23 4.82
CA ASP A 50 25.66 3.78 5.79
C ASP A 50 25.38 3.21 7.18
N PHE A 51 26.46 2.88 7.87
CA PHE A 51 26.43 2.38 9.24
C PHE A 51 27.63 2.96 9.96
N ASP A 52 27.38 3.97 10.79
CA ASP A 52 28.38 4.61 11.62
C ASP A 52 28.11 4.29 13.09
N LEU A 53 29.07 3.63 13.73
CA LEU A 53 29.08 3.32 15.15
C LEU A 53 30.21 4.09 15.81
N ASN A 54 29.86 5.17 16.51
CA ASN A 54 30.82 5.93 17.28
C ASN A 54 30.66 5.65 18.78
N LEU A 55 31.70 5.05 19.36
CA LEU A 55 31.77 4.70 20.77
C LEU A 55 32.68 5.70 21.51
N ASP A 56 32.09 6.67 22.18
CA ASP A 56 32.83 7.58 23.07
C ASP A 56 32.93 6.96 24.46
N ILE A 57 33.99 6.17 24.67
CA ILE A 57 34.30 5.50 25.95
C ILE A 57 34.49 6.52 27.08
N ALA A 58 34.98 7.73 26.77
CA ALA A 58 35.21 8.77 27.78
C ALA A 58 33.91 9.39 28.30
N LYS A 59 32.85 9.38 27.50
CA LYS A 59 31.53 9.92 27.87
C LYS A 59 30.46 8.86 28.11
N LEU A 60 30.81 7.56 28.02
CA LEU A 60 29.83 6.46 28.05
C LEU A 60 28.66 6.68 27.09
N ARG A 61 28.95 7.20 25.89
CA ARG A 61 27.95 7.45 24.85
C ARG A 61 28.20 6.56 23.64
N VAL A 62 27.11 6.00 23.12
CA VAL A 62 27.08 5.24 21.87
C VAL A 62 26.23 6.04 20.91
N ASP A 63 26.85 6.59 19.89
CA ASP A 63 26.16 7.23 18.77
C ASP A 63 26.15 6.23 17.62
N LEU A 64 24.95 5.87 17.15
CA LEU A 64 24.77 4.96 16.03
C LEU A 64 23.94 5.69 14.97
N ASN A 65 24.39 5.66 13.73
CA ASN A 65 23.66 6.22 12.61
C ASN A 65 23.55 5.15 11.54
N ILE A 66 22.32 4.77 11.18
CA ILE A 66 22.07 3.76 10.16
C ILE A 66 21.19 4.37 9.07
N THR A 67 21.66 4.28 7.84
CA THR A 67 20.90 4.67 6.65
C THR A 67 20.60 3.44 5.81
N LEU A 68 19.31 3.15 5.61
CA LEU A 68 18.84 2.07 4.74
C LEU A 68 18.28 2.65 3.46
N ASP A 69 18.69 2.09 2.33
CA ASP A 69 18.08 2.30 1.03
C ASP A 69 17.14 1.13 0.73
N VAL A 70 15.87 1.45 0.53
CA VAL A 70 14.78 0.49 0.46
C VAL A 70 14.00 0.72 -0.83
N ASP A 71 14.09 -0.25 -1.74
CA ASP A 71 13.36 -0.27 -2.99
C ASP A 71 12.05 -1.04 -2.79
N VAL A 72 10.92 -0.36 -3.00
CA VAL A 72 9.58 -0.94 -2.86
C VAL A 72 8.77 -0.70 -4.12
N SER A 73 8.17 -1.75 -4.64
CA SER A 73 7.22 -1.67 -5.75
C SER A 73 5.79 -1.84 -5.26
N VAL A 74 4.92 -0.93 -5.66
CA VAL A 74 3.47 -1.00 -5.38
C VAL A 74 2.73 -1.23 -6.69
N LYS A 75 2.05 -2.38 -6.79
CA LYS A 75 1.23 -2.74 -7.95
C LYS A 75 -0.24 -2.45 -7.67
N ASN A 76 -0.89 -1.74 -8.60
CA ASN A 76 -2.33 -1.51 -8.58
C ASN A 76 -3.05 -2.55 -9.48
N PRO A 77 -3.68 -3.60 -8.92
CA PRO A 77 -4.42 -4.58 -9.72
C PRO A 77 -5.81 -4.08 -10.19
N ASN A 78 -6.22 -2.87 -9.81
CA ASN A 78 -7.51 -2.32 -10.19
C ASN A 78 -7.54 -1.85 -11.64
N LYS A 79 -8.75 -1.84 -12.22
CA LYS A 79 -9.02 -1.26 -13.55
C LYS A 79 -9.16 0.26 -13.54
N VAL A 80 -8.97 0.87 -12.37
CA VAL A 80 -8.97 2.32 -12.15
C VAL A 80 -7.69 2.69 -11.41
N GLY A 81 -7.14 3.85 -11.77
CA GLY A 81 -6.06 4.45 -10.99
C GLY A 81 -6.59 4.96 -9.65
N PHE A 82 -5.69 5.10 -8.67
CA PHE A 82 -6.01 5.76 -7.42
C PHE A 82 -4.93 6.79 -7.09
N LYS A 83 -5.37 7.90 -6.49
CA LYS A 83 -4.46 8.96 -6.02
C LYS A 83 -4.26 8.81 -4.52
N TYR A 84 -3.02 8.99 -4.08
CA TYR A 84 -2.66 8.98 -2.67
C TYR A 84 -2.14 10.34 -2.23
N SER A 85 -2.47 10.73 -1.00
CA SER A 85 -1.98 11.97 -0.40
C SER A 85 -0.56 11.82 0.17
N ASN A 86 0.03 12.95 0.57
CA ASN A 86 1.25 12.95 1.36
C ASN A 86 1.03 12.05 2.59
N THR A 87 1.92 11.09 2.78
CA THR A 87 1.87 10.14 3.89
C THR A 87 3.28 9.88 4.41
N THR A 88 3.40 9.16 5.51
CA THR A 88 4.69 8.80 6.12
C THR A 88 4.72 7.29 6.29
N ALA A 89 5.82 6.66 5.89
CA ALA A 89 6.09 5.27 6.22
C ALA A 89 6.87 5.21 7.52
N HIS A 90 6.49 4.27 8.38
CA HIS A 90 7.11 4.06 9.68
C HIS A 90 7.83 2.72 9.71
N LEU A 91 9.02 2.71 10.30
CA LEU A 91 9.82 1.51 10.54
C LEU A 91 9.88 1.26 12.05
N ASN A 92 9.40 0.08 12.45
CA ASN A 92 9.33 -0.34 13.84
C ASN A 92 10.23 -1.56 14.07
N TYR A 93 10.89 -1.59 15.23
CA TYR A 93 11.60 -2.75 15.75
C TYR A 93 10.95 -3.19 17.06
N ARG A 94 10.43 -4.42 17.10
CA ARG A 94 9.71 -4.99 18.26
C ARG A 94 8.65 -4.04 18.87
N GLY A 95 7.95 -3.29 18.02
CA GLY A 95 6.89 -2.35 18.43
C GLY A 95 7.37 -0.93 18.77
N GLN A 96 8.68 -0.67 18.73
CA GLN A 96 9.25 0.67 18.93
C GLN A 96 9.52 1.34 17.58
N LEU A 97 9.05 2.57 17.41
CA LEU A 97 9.32 3.38 16.21
C LEU A 97 10.80 3.79 16.19
N ILE A 98 11.52 3.28 15.20
CA ILE A 98 12.95 3.51 14.99
C ILE A 98 13.26 4.29 13.71
N GLY A 99 12.29 4.53 12.82
CA GLY A 99 12.52 5.34 11.62
C GLY A 99 11.24 5.79 10.95
N GLU A 100 11.32 6.88 10.19
CA GLU A 100 10.23 7.40 9.39
C GLU A 100 10.73 8.00 8.07
N VAL A 101 9.94 7.88 7.01
CA VAL A 101 10.23 8.48 5.71
C VAL A 101 8.96 9.10 5.12
N PRO A 102 8.98 10.39 4.73
CA PRO A 102 7.85 11.02 4.08
C PRO A 102 7.73 10.54 2.63
N ILE A 103 6.51 10.21 2.22
CA ILE A 103 6.14 9.85 0.86
C ILE A 103 5.24 10.94 0.30
N ILE A 104 5.67 11.55 -0.80
CA ILE A 104 4.95 12.63 -1.48
C ILE A 104 3.75 12.04 -2.22
N ALA A 105 2.64 12.78 -2.20
CA ALA A 105 1.41 12.49 -2.93
C ALA A 105 1.68 12.14 -4.39
N GLY A 106 0.87 11.24 -4.92
CA GLY A 106 0.98 10.83 -6.31
C GLY A 106 -0.21 10.01 -6.77
N GLU A 107 -0.07 9.44 -7.95
CA GLU A 107 -1.06 8.57 -8.57
C GLU A 107 -0.40 7.25 -8.98
N ILE A 108 -1.17 6.18 -8.90
CA ILE A 108 -0.85 4.88 -9.49
C ILE A 108 -1.98 4.52 -10.44
N SER A 109 -1.67 4.42 -11.72
CA SER A 109 -2.63 4.17 -12.80
C SER A 109 -3.18 2.74 -12.73
N SER A 110 -4.24 2.49 -13.50
CA SER A 110 -4.84 1.15 -13.63
C SER A 110 -3.79 0.13 -14.10
N GLY A 111 -3.55 -0.93 -13.33
CA GLY A 111 -2.61 -1.99 -13.69
C GLY A 111 -1.14 -1.62 -13.55
N GLU A 112 -0.81 -0.40 -13.12
CA GLU A 112 0.56 0.10 -13.01
C GLU A 112 1.28 -0.49 -11.79
N THR A 113 2.57 -0.73 -11.94
CA THR A 113 3.50 -0.98 -10.83
C THR A 113 4.39 0.24 -10.70
N LYS A 114 4.37 0.89 -9.52
CA LYS A 114 5.16 2.07 -9.23
C LYS A 114 6.24 1.76 -8.21
N GLY A 115 7.49 2.04 -8.56
CA GLY A 115 8.64 1.91 -7.66
C GLY A 115 8.80 3.14 -6.76
N PHE A 116 9.23 2.90 -5.54
CA PHE A 116 9.55 3.88 -4.51
C PHE A 116 10.95 3.58 -3.98
N ASN A 117 11.86 4.52 -4.11
CA ASN A 117 13.20 4.44 -3.54
C ASN A 117 13.18 5.25 -2.26
N LEU A 118 13.21 4.58 -1.12
CA LEU A 118 13.04 5.18 0.20
C LEU A 118 14.35 5.09 0.97
N THR A 119 14.89 6.25 1.32
CA THR A 119 16.03 6.34 2.24
C THR A 119 15.50 6.54 3.67
N LEU A 120 15.73 5.54 4.51
CA LEU A 120 15.29 5.51 5.90
C LEU A 120 16.48 5.77 6.82
N THR A 121 16.39 6.80 7.65
CA THR A 121 17.33 7.04 8.74
C THR A 121 16.80 6.41 10.03
N VAL A 122 17.61 5.55 10.64
CA VAL A 122 17.25 4.85 11.88
C VAL A 122 17.72 5.66 13.08
N MET A 123 16.77 5.98 13.96
CA MET A 123 16.99 6.54 15.30
C MET A 123 17.63 5.48 16.19
N ALA A 124 18.95 5.53 16.29
CA ALA A 124 19.67 4.44 16.94
C ALA A 124 19.65 4.49 18.46
N ASP A 125 19.46 5.66 19.07
CA ASP A 125 19.15 5.79 20.50
C ASP A 125 17.96 4.89 20.87
N ARG A 126 16.91 4.89 20.04
CA ARG A 126 15.73 4.04 20.22
C ARG A 126 16.02 2.58 19.94
N LEU A 127 16.81 2.29 18.91
CA LEU A 127 17.19 0.91 18.58
C LEU A 127 18.04 0.27 19.70
N LEU A 128 19.05 0.99 20.19
CA LEU A 128 19.97 0.56 21.25
C LEU A 128 19.31 0.52 22.63
N SER A 129 18.26 1.31 22.86
CA SER A 129 17.47 1.25 24.10
C SER A 129 16.78 -0.11 24.30
N ASN A 130 16.62 -0.89 23.23
CA ASN A 130 16.00 -2.20 23.30
C ASN A 130 17.03 -3.29 23.64
N SER A 131 16.91 -3.87 24.83
CA SER A 131 17.82 -4.91 25.32
C SER A 131 17.81 -6.19 24.47
N GLN A 132 16.79 -6.42 23.65
CA GLN A 132 16.67 -7.60 22.79
C GLN A 132 17.47 -7.48 21.48
N LEU A 133 18.01 -6.30 21.17
CA LEU A 133 18.80 -6.07 19.97
C LEU A 133 20.02 -7.00 19.90
N TYR A 134 20.77 -7.11 21.01
CA TYR A 134 21.94 -7.97 21.07
C TYR A 134 21.58 -9.44 20.83
N SER A 135 20.52 -9.94 21.47
CA SER A 135 20.06 -11.32 21.26
C SER A 135 19.62 -11.58 19.83
N ASP A 136 18.88 -10.65 19.22
CA ASP A 136 18.38 -10.78 17.86
C ASP A 136 19.54 -10.79 16.84
N ILE A 137 20.53 -9.90 17.00
CA ILE A 137 21.74 -9.90 16.17
C ILE A 137 22.54 -11.21 16.33
N THR A 138 22.75 -11.67 17.56
CA THR A 138 23.48 -12.95 17.79
C THR A 138 22.73 -14.17 17.26
N SER A 139 21.39 -14.09 17.19
CA SER A 139 20.55 -15.11 16.55
C SER A 139 20.54 -15.03 15.02
N GLY A 140 21.13 -13.97 14.45
CA GLY A 140 21.19 -13.73 13.01
C GLY A 140 19.87 -13.24 12.41
N SER A 141 18.90 -12.82 13.23
CA SER A 141 17.58 -12.38 12.76
C SER A 141 17.18 -11.07 13.43
N LEU A 142 16.89 -10.05 12.64
CA LEU A 142 16.40 -8.76 13.14
C LEU A 142 14.94 -8.55 12.71
N PRO A 143 13.96 -8.73 13.60
CA PRO A 143 12.54 -8.57 13.28
C PRO A 143 12.16 -7.09 13.13
N LEU A 144 12.10 -6.64 11.89
CA LEU A 144 11.64 -5.30 11.51
C LEU A 144 10.20 -5.37 11.00
N ASN A 145 9.40 -4.36 11.34
CA ASN A 145 8.03 -4.23 10.85
C ASN A 145 7.82 -2.85 10.23
N THR A 146 7.30 -2.81 9.02
CA THR A 146 6.98 -1.57 8.31
C THR A 146 5.48 -1.31 8.36
N PHE A 147 5.12 -0.05 8.60
CA PHE A 147 3.74 0.39 8.60
C PHE A 147 3.57 1.59 7.68
N LEU A 148 2.60 1.51 6.78
CA LEU A 148 2.28 2.58 5.85
C LEU A 148 0.76 2.71 5.74
N ILE A 149 0.25 3.93 5.92
CA ILE A 149 -1.17 4.23 5.75
C ILE A 149 -1.34 5.04 4.47
N ILE A 150 -1.87 4.41 3.43
CA ILE A 150 -2.18 5.08 2.15
C ILE A 150 -3.68 5.37 2.12
N SER A 151 -4.05 6.63 2.38
CA SER A 151 -5.42 7.09 2.16
C SER A 151 -5.58 7.50 0.70
N GLY A 152 -6.36 6.72 -0.05
CA GLY A 152 -6.64 6.99 -1.47
C GLY A 152 -8.00 7.63 -1.71
N LYS A 153 -8.10 8.47 -2.74
CA LYS A 153 -9.37 8.96 -3.31
C LYS A 153 -9.56 8.45 -4.73
#